data_AF-A0A6N7PS22-F1
#
_entry.id   AF-A0A6N7PS22-F1
#
_cell.length_a   1.000
_cell.length_b   1.000
_cell.length_c   1.000
_cell.angle_alpha   90.00
_cell.angle_beta   90.00
_cell.angle_gamma   90.00
#
_symmetry.space_group_name_H-M   'P 1'
#
loop_
_entity.id
_entity.type
_entity.pdbx_description
1 polymer ?
#
loop_
_entity_poly.entity_id
_entity_poly.type
_entity_poly.pdbx_seq_one_letter_code
_entity_poly.pdbx_strand_id
1 'polypeptide(L)'
;MKLFNTAGPCRPEMHYMLPPLRRIPEAIALIETMGYFVLHAPRQTGKTTALRALAEELTASGRYAALQFSCEAGEVAGDDFEGAQRTILASLRSRAETSLPPELQPPPFSEVAPDGFLLYGALKAWAEACPRPLVLFFDEIDALRGQSLLSVLRQLRAGYAERPHAFPASVVLCGLRDVREYKVASGGDPNRLGTSSPFNVKVASLRLGNFSGEEVAELYRQHTTETGQVFTDEAVAHAFEVTGGQPWLVNALAREIVEVMRVPATEPITAAHVDAAKERLILARQTHLDSLVARLMEPRVRRVIEPMLVGVPGDEGADVTYDDDVSYVRDLGLVLTRPLRIANPIYKEVIVRVLGNKAEDQVMDEPRAFVLPDGRLAWRKLLRAFSRFWREHGQALATRMPYPEAGPQLVLMAFLQRIVNGGGYIDREYGVGRGRIDLLVRYPYRKPDGTRAEQRRAMEIKVWRRGQKNPLKKGLAQLDVYLGELGLSRGTLWIFDARGKLARKPVRKEDVVTRGGRRVRVIWA
;
A
#
# COMPACT_ATOMS: atom_id res chain seq x y z
N MET A 1 3.34 29.83 0.88
CA MET A 1 3.33 28.84 -0.21
C MET A 1 2.91 27.51 0.36
N LYS A 2 1.90 26.85 -0.23
CA LYS A 2 1.44 25.54 0.25
C LYS A 2 2.41 24.43 -0.18
N LEU A 3 2.37 23.30 0.53
CA LEU A 3 3.25 22.14 0.31
C LEU A 3 2.45 20.86 0.07
N PHE A 4 3.04 19.89 -0.64
CA PHE A 4 2.50 18.54 -0.72
C PHE A 4 2.85 17.78 0.55
N ASN A 5 1.84 17.38 1.33
CA ASN A 5 2.07 16.83 2.65
C ASN A 5 2.22 15.30 2.63
N THR A 6 3.28 14.80 3.27
CA THR A 6 3.56 13.36 3.42
C THR A 6 3.58 12.89 4.88
N ALA A 7 3.33 13.79 5.85
CA ALA A 7 3.39 13.48 7.28
C ALA A 7 2.26 14.16 8.07
N GLY A 8 1.61 13.40 8.96
CA GLY A 8 0.51 13.92 9.77
C GLY A 8 -0.72 14.36 8.95
N PRO A 9 -1.72 14.99 9.60
CA PRO A 9 -2.93 15.46 8.93
C PRO A 9 -2.67 16.70 8.07
N CYS A 10 -3.41 16.84 6.96
CA CYS A 10 -3.33 18.05 6.14
C CYS A 10 -3.99 19.25 6.83
N ARG A 11 -3.47 20.44 6.55
CA ARG A 11 -3.98 21.73 7.03
C ARG A 11 -4.25 22.62 5.81
N PRO A 12 -5.47 23.11 5.57
CA PRO A 12 -5.83 23.84 4.34
C PRO A 12 -4.96 25.07 4.06
N GLU A 13 -4.47 25.72 5.11
CA GLU A 13 -3.61 26.91 5.05
C GLU A 13 -2.14 26.60 4.73
N MET A 14 -1.69 25.37 4.98
CA MET A 14 -0.30 24.95 4.76
C MET A 14 -0.12 23.99 3.58
N HIS A 15 -1.15 23.21 3.23
CA HIS A 15 -1.00 22.04 2.37
C HIS A 15 -1.97 22.05 1.19
N TYR A 16 -1.49 21.54 0.04
CA TYR A 16 -2.37 21.13 -1.04
C TYR A 16 -3.21 19.95 -0.58
N MET A 17 -4.53 20.05 -0.72
CA MET A 17 -5.44 18.98 -0.30
C MET A 17 -6.76 19.08 -1.03
N LEU A 18 -7.36 17.91 -1.29
CA LEU A 18 -8.73 17.82 -1.77
C LEU A 18 -9.71 18.08 -0.61
N PRO A 19 -10.91 18.59 -0.90
CA PRO A 19 -11.96 18.76 0.11
C PRO A 19 -12.23 17.44 0.85
N PRO A 20 -11.92 17.33 2.15
CA PRO A 20 -11.90 16.03 2.82
C PRO A 20 -13.27 15.33 2.88
N LEU A 21 -14.34 16.11 2.94
CA LEU A 21 -15.71 15.59 3.06
C LEU A 21 -16.24 14.95 1.79
N ARG A 22 -15.72 15.35 0.61
CA ARG A 22 -16.05 14.69 -0.66
C ARG A 22 -15.65 13.23 -0.68
N ARG A 23 -14.74 12.83 0.22
CA ARG A 23 -14.21 11.47 0.30
C ARG A 23 -15.02 10.54 1.20
N ILE A 24 -15.97 11.08 1.96
CA ILE A 24 -16.89 10.33 2.83
C ILE A 24 -18.32 10.90 2.73
N PRO A 25 -18.90 10.99 1.52
CA PRO A 25 -20.17 11.69 1.30
C PRO A 25 -21.34 11.10 2.10
N GLU A 26 -21.31 9.79 2.39
CA GLU A 26 -22.35 9.11 3.15
C GLU A 26 -22.28 9.38 4.66
N ALA A 27 -21.16 9.88 5.16
CA ALA A 27 -20.95 10.04 6.60
C ALA A 27 -21.94 11.04 7.22
N ILE A 28 -22.26 12.14 6.53
CA ILE A 28 -23.19 13.15 7.02
C ILE A 28 -24.59 12.54 7.18
N ALA A 29 -25.09 11.84 6.17
CA ALA A 29 -26.41 11.20 6.21
C ALA A 29 -26.50 10.17 7.35
N LEU A 30 -25.44 9.38 7.56
CA LEU A 30 -25.39 8.44 8.68
C LEU A 30 -25.44 9.17 10.02
N ILE A 31 -24.72 10.27 10.20
CA ILE A 31 -24.72 11.06 11.43
C ILE A 31 -26.08 11.70 11.69
N GLU A 32 -26.77 12.17 10.64
CA GLU A 32 -28.12 12.74 10.75
C GLU A 32 -29.15 11.70 11.21
N THR A 33 -29.00 10.46 10.77
CA THR A 33 -29.79 9.32 11.27
C THR A 33 -29.28 8.76 12.61
N MET A 34 -28.31 9.43 13.24
CA MET A 34 -27.67 8.98 14.48
C MET A 34 -27.09 7.56 14.33
N GLY A 35 -26.53 7.22 13.18
CA GLY A 35 -25.97 5.89 12.93
C GLY A 35 -24.62 5.72 13.62
N TYR A 36 -24.40 4.61 14.33
CA TYR A 36 -23.05 4.21 14.67
C TYR A 36 -22.43 3.49 13.47
N PHE A 37 -21.28 3.91 13.01
CA PHE A 37 -20.65 3.31 11.82
C PHE A 37 -19.14 3.22 11.95
N VAL A 38 -18.52 2.51 11.02
CA VAL A 38 -17.07 2.34 10.97
C VAL A 38 -16.52 2.97 9.70
N LEU A 39 -15.43 3.71 9.85
CA LEU A 39 -14.64 4.21 8.74
C LEU A 39 -13.32 3.45 8.70
N HIS A 40 -13.16 2.52 7.77
CA HIS A 40 -11.93 1.78 7.61
C HIS A 40 -11.18 2.24 6.36
N ALA A 41 -9.86 2.32 6.46
CA ALA A 41 -9.04 2.56 5.28
C ALA A 41 -7.59 2.14 5.52
N PRO A 42 -6.83 1.84 4.46
CA PRO A 42 -5.39 1.61 4.57
C PRO A 42 -4.65 2.76 5.27
N ARG A 43 -3.43 2.49 5.75
CA ARG A 43 -2.54 3.53 6.29
C ARG A 43 -2.34 4.64 5.26
N GLN A 44 -2.21 5.88 5.76
CA GLN A 44 -1.90 7.07 4.97
C GLN A 44 -2.84 7.38 3.80
N THR A 45 -4.13 7.07 3.96
CA THR A 45 -5.19 7.43 3.01
C THR A 45 -5.86 8.76 3.34
N GLY A 46 -5.46 9.46 4.41
CA GLY A 46 -6.04 10.73 4.84
C GLY A 46 -7.22 10.62 5.80
N LYS A 47 -7.39 9.48 6.49
CA LYS A 47 -8.48 9.25 7.47
C LYS A 47 -8.59 10.37 8.51
N THR A 48 -7.53 10.63 9.27
CA THR A 48 -7.50 11.67 10.31
C THR A 48 -7.77 13.06 9.75
N THR A 49 -7.30 13.35 8.52
CA THR A 49 -7.62 14.62 7.85
C THR A 49 -9.12 14.75 7.55
N ALA A 50 -9.74 13.69 7.03
CA ALA A 50 -11.18 13.68 6.74
C ALA A 50 -12.04 13.74 7.99
N LEU A 51 -11.71 12.96 9.03
CA LEU A 51 -12.44 12.94 10.27
C LEU A 51 -12.35 14.26 11.03
N ARG A 52 -11.17 14.87 11.07
CA ARG A 52 -10.99 16.17 11.70
C ARG A 52 -11.81 17.25 10.99
N ALA A 53 -11.76 17.32 9.66
CA ALA A 53 -12.54 18.27 8.89
C ALA A 53 -14.05 18.06 9.09
N LEU A 54 -14.51 16.79 9.18
CA LEU A 54 -15.91 16.47 9.43
C LEU A 54 -16.35 16.89 10.83
N ALA A 55 -15.52 16.67 11.86
CA ALA A 55 -15.82 17.12 13.22
C ALA A 55 -15.91 18.66 13.31
N GLU A 56 -14.99 19.36 12.64
CA GLU A 56 -14.97 20.82 12.57
C GLU A 56 -16.23 21.36 11.86
N GLU A 57 -16.62 20.78 10.71
CA GLU A 57 -17.84 21.19 9.98
C GLU A 57 -19.12 20.91 10.76
N LEU A 58 -19.25 19.74 11.39
CA LEU A 58 -20.41 19.40 12.20
C LEU A 58 -20.58 20.34 13.38
N THR A 59 -19.49 20.69 14.06
CA THR A 59 -19.51 21.66 15.17
C THR A 59 -19.84 23.07 14.68
N ALA A 60 -19.25 23.49 13.55
CA ALA A 60 -19.50 24.80 12.94
C ALA A 60 -20.94 24.95 12.44
N SER A 61 -21.61 23.85 12.07
CA SER A 61 -23.03 23.86 11.66
C SER A 61 -23.99 24.27 12.79
N GLY A 62 -23.53 24.29 14.04
CA GLY A 62 -24.36 24.58 15.21
C GLY A 62 -25.25 23.44 15.67
N ARG A 63 -25.38 22.36 14.88
CA ARG A 63 -26.28 21.22 15.18
C ARG A 63 -25.69 20.18 16.14
N TYR A 64 -24.37 20.05 16.15
CA TYR A 64 -23.68 18.99 16.89
C TYR A 64 -22.53 19.55 17.73
N ALA A 65 -22.12 18.77 18.72
CA ALA A 65 -20.81 18.88 19.35
C ALA A 65 -19.97 17.68 18.89
N ALA A 66 -19.08 17.90 17.94
CA ALA A 66 -18.38 16.83 17.25
C ALA A 66 -16.88 16.85 17.56
N LEU A 67 -16.33 15.70 17.98
CA LEU A 67 -14.92 15.60 18.37
C LEU A 67 -14.25 14.38 17.75
N GLN A 68 -13.11 14.60 17.11
CA GLN A 68 -12.16 13.54 16.76
C GLN A 68 -11.00 13.53 17.74
N PHE A 69 -10.67 12.34 18.26
CA PHE A 69 -9.52 12.08 19.13
C PHE A 69 -8.87 10.74 18.76
N SER A 70 -7.60 10.55 19.10
CA SER A 70 -6.88 9.29 18.85
C SER A 70 -6.95 8.37 20.06
N CYS A 71 -7.12 7.08 19.79
CA CYS A 71 -7.04 5.98 20.75
C CYS A 71 -5.63 5.35 20.83
N GLU A 72 -4.67 5.80 20.00
CA GLU A 72 -3.34 5.20 19.86
C GLU A 72 -2.58 5.13 21.20
N ALA A 73 -2.68 6.17 22.02
CA ALA A 73 -2.05 6.22 23.33
C ALA A 73 -2.48 5.08 24.27
N GLY A 74 -3.64 4.47 24.05
CA GLY A 74 -4.11 3.32 24.81
C GLY A 74 -3.42 1.99 24.47
N GLU A 75 -2.62 1.92 23.39
CA GLU A 75 -1.93 0.67 22.98
C GLU A 75 -1.01 0.13 24.08
N VAL A 76 -0.36 1.02 24.84
CA VAL A 76 0.61 0.66 25.89
C VAL A 76 0.01 -0.17 27.02
N ALA A 77 -1.30 -0.09 27.23
CA ALA A 77 -1.99 -0.82 28.29
C ALA A 77 -2.18 -2.31 27.96
N GLY A 78 -2.06 -2.71 26.68
CA GLY A 78 -2.26 -4.10 26.29
C GLY A 78 -3.66 -4.60 26.66
N ASP A 79 -3.75 -5.60 27.54
CA ASP A 79 -5.02 -6.16 28.05
C ASP A 79 -5.53 -5.47 29.34
N ASP A 80 -4.79 -4.49 29.89
CA ASP A 80 -5.28 -3.63 30.98
C ASP A 80 -6.35 -2.67 30.46
N PHE A 81 -7.59 -3.15 30.42
CA PHE A 81 -8.71 -2.41 29.88
C PHE A 81 -9.08 -1.17 30.70
N GLU A 82 -8.70 -1.09 31.98
CA GLU A 82 -8.93 0.11 32.80
C GLU A 82 -7.89 1.18 32.49
N GLY A 83 -6.61 0.80 32.44
CA GLY A 83 -5.53 1.67 31.99
C GLY A 83 -5.81 2.24 30.61
N ALA A 84 -6.22 1.39 29.65
CA ALA A 84 -6.60 1.83 28.31
C ALA A 84 -7.73 2.87 28.33
N GLN A 85 -8.79 2.64 29.11
CA GLN A 85 -9.92 3.57 29.22
C GLN A 85 -9.51 4.92 29.81
N ARG A 86 -8.70 4.93 30.87
CA ARG A 86 -8.21 6.18 31.48
C ARG A 86 -7.40 7.00 30.47
N THR A 87 -6.52 6.34 29.71
CA THR A 87 -5.73 7.01 28.67
C THR A 87 -6.60 7.57 27.54
N ILE A 88 -7.62 6.82 27.11
CA ILE A 88 -8.58 7.28 26.11
C ILE A 88 -9.36 8.50 26.60
N LEU A 89 -9.86 8.47 27.84
CA LEU A 89 -10.59 9.59 28.44
C LEU A 89 -9.71 10.84 28.59
N ALA A 90 -8.44 10.65 28.97
CA ALA A 90 -7.47 11.75 29.02
C ALA A 90 -7.22 12.36 27.63
N SER A 91 -7.05 11.54 26.59
CA SER A 91 -6.91 11.97 25.19
C SER A 91 -8.16 12.75 24.72
N LEU A 92 -9.34 12.21 24.99
CA LEU A 92 -10.63 12.82 24.66
C LEU A 92 -10.79 14.19 25.35
N ARG A 93 -10.50 14.28 26.64
CA ARG A 93 -10.60 15.55 27.40
C ARG A 93 -9.64 16.61 26.86
N SER A 94 -8.36 16.26 26.72
CA SER A 94 -7.34 17.18 26.18
C SER A 94 -7.71 17.68 24.78
N ARG A 95 -8.29 16.80 23.95
CA ARG A 95 -8.72 17.15 22.61
C ARG A 95 -9.97 18.04 22.62
N ALA A 96 -10.92 17.80 23.52
CA ALA A 96 -12.10 18.65 23.71
C ALA A 96 -11.70 20.07 24.13
N GLU A 97 -10.80 20.20 25.11
CA GLU A 97 -10.31 21.48 25.63
C GLU A 97 -9.67 22.36 24.55
N THR A 98 -9.07 21.75 23.53
CA THR A 98 -8.39 22.45 22.43
C THR A 98 -9.24 22.67 21.18
N SER A 99 -10.34 21.91 21.02
CA SER A 99 -11.08 21.86 19.76
C SER A 99 -12.55 22.27 19.88
N LEU A 100 -13.10 22.32 21.09
CA LEU A 100 -14.49 22.66 21.34
C LEU A 100 -14.60 23.93 22.21
N PRO A 101 -15.61 24.79 21.95
CA PRO A 101 -16.00 25.85 22.87
C PRO A 101 -16.29 25.32 24.28
N PRO A 102 -16.04 26.11 25.35
CA PRO A 102 -16.24 25.68 26.74
C PRO A 102 -17.60 25.05 27.03
N GLU A 103 -18.66 25.57 26.43
CA GLU A 103 -20.03 25.07 26.60
C GLU A 103 -20.29 23.68 25.98
N LEU A 104 -19.41 23.20 25.09
CA LEU A 104 -19.50 21.88 24.48
C LEU A 104 -18.51 20.88 25.09
N GLN A 105 -17.63 21.31 26.00
CA GLN A 105 -16.60 20.46 26.61
C GLN A 105 -17.21 19.47 27.62
N PRO A 106 -16.56 18.32 27.85
CA PRO A 106 -17.02 17.37 28.86
C PRO A 106 -16.91 17.96 30.27
N PRO A 107 -17.83 17.61 31.18
CA PRO A 107 -17.61 17.84 32.60
C PRO A 107 -16.42 17.00 33.09
N PRO A 108 -15.84 17.32 34.27
CA PRO A 108 -14.84 16.47 34.89
C PRO A 108 -15.35 15.03 35.02
N PHE A 109 -14.62 14.07 34.45
CA PHE A 109 -14.98 12.67 34.54
C PHE A 109 -14.77 12.15 35.98
N SER A 110 -15.71 11.36 36.48
CA SER A 110 -15.51 10.63 37.72
C SER A 110 -14.46 9.54 37.50
N GLU A 111 -13.38 9.56 38.27
CA GLU A 111 -12.40 8.47 38.33
C GLU A 111 -12.91 7.28 39.17
N VAL A 112 -14.06 7.46 39.84
CA VAL A 112 -14.74 6.48 40.69
C VAL A 112 -15.97 5.98 39.93
N ALA A 113 -15.77 5.12 38.95
CA ALA A 113 -16.84 4.31 38.36
C ALA A 113 -16.60 2.84 38.76
N PRO A 114 -17.66 2.01 38.83
CA PRO A 114 -17.49 0.57 38.99
C PRO A 114 -16.54 0.01 37.92
N ASP A 115 -15.71 -0.96 38.29
CA ASP A 115 -14.74 -1.62 37.40
C ASP A 115 -15.37 -1.93 36.04
N GLY A 116 -14.73 -1.46 34.96
CA GLY A 116 -15.20 -1.67 33.59
C GLY A 116 -16.34 -0.76 33.07
N PHE A 117 -16.73 0.31 33.79
CA PHE A 117 -17.75 1.28 33.34
C PHE A 117 -17.25 2.73 33.16
N LEU A 118 -15.94 2.97 33.24
CA LEU A 118 -15.34 4.31 33.19
C LEU A 118 -15.71 5.08 31.92
N LEU A 119 -15.52 4.46 30.74
CA LEU A 119 -15.84 5.10 29.47
C LEU A 119 -17.35 5.38 29.35
N TYR A 120 -18.19 4.41 29.71
CA TYR A 120 -19.64 4.56 29.70
C TYR A 120 -20.10 5.76 30.53
N GLY A 121 -19.68 5.81 31.80
CA GLY A 121 -20.09 6.87 32.72
C GLY A 121 -19.64 8.26 32.26
N ALA A 122 -18.41 8.37 31.76
CA ALA A 122 -17.87 9.61 31.21
C ALA A 122 -18.65 10.11 29.98
N LEU A 123 -18.94 9.22 29.02
CA LEU A 123 -19.70 9.56 27.82
C LEU A 123 -21.16 9.92 28.12
N LYS A 124 -21.76 9.25 29.09
CA LYS A 124 -23.11 9.58 29.58
C LYS A 124 -23.15 10.97 30.22
N ALA A 125 -22.25 11.24 31.17
CA ALA A 125 -22.17 12.53 31.84
C ALA A 125 -21.94 13.68 30.84
N TRP A 126 -21.12 13.44 29.81
CA TRP A 126 -20.93 14.44 28.76
C TRP A 126 -22.18 14.64 27.91
N ALA A 127 -22.85 13.56 27.47
CA ALA A 127 -24.07 13.68 26.67
C ALA A 127 -25.18 14.44 27.40
N GLU A 128 -25.35 14.20 28.70
CA GLU A 128 -26.36 14.87 29.54
C GLU A 128 -26.03 16.36 29.77
N ALA A 129 -24.75 16.70 29.89
CA ALA A 129 -24.30 18.07 30.14
C ALA A 129 -24.19 18.91 28.84
N CYS A 130 -23.95 18.27 27.69
CA CYS A 130 -23.72 18.99 26.44
C CYS A 130 -25.04 19.54 25.88
N PRO A 131 -25.10 20.83 25.52
CA PRO A 131 -26.33 21.42 24.96
C PRO A 131 -26.64 20.94 23.54
N ARG A 132 -25.74 20.16 22.92
CA ARG A 132 -25.87 19.65 21.54
C ARG A 132 -25.64 18.14 21.51
N PRO A 133 -26.31 17.40 20.61
CA PRO A 133 -26.03 15.99 20.41
C PRO A 133 -24.54 15.74 20.11
N LEU A 134 -23.93 14.80 20.84
CA LEU A 134 -22.50 14.47 20.68
C LEU A 134 -22.28 13.57 19.46
N VAL A 135 -21.21 13.87 18.71
CA VAL A 135 -20.70 13.01 17.63
C VAL A 135 -19.22 12.74 17.88
N LEU A 136 -18.86 11.49 18.14
CA LEU A 136 -17.49 11.13 18.54
C LEU A 136 -16.81 10.25 17.49
N PHE A 137 -15.63 10.67 17.05
CA PHE A 137 -14.76 9.92 16.15
C PHE A 137 -13.59 9.32 16.94
N PHE A 138 -13.64 8.02 17.17
CA PHE A 138 -12.57 7.23 17.78
C PHE A 138 -11.57 6.86 16.68
N ASP A 139 -10.55 7.68 16.49
CA ASP A 139 -9.51 7.44 15.49
C ASP A 139 -8.48 6.43 16.02
N GLU A 140 -7.95 5.60 15.13
CA GLU A 140 -6.97 4.55 15.43
C GLU A 140 -7.42 3.58 16.54
N ILE A 141 -8.73 3.25 16.58
CA ILE A 141 -9.28 2.32 17.57
C ILE A 141 -8.66 0.91 17.48
N ASP A 142 -8.11 0.56 16.32
CA ASP A 142 -7.40 -0.69 16.07
C ASP A 142 -5.98 -0.74 16.68
N ALA A 143 -5.52 0.35 17.31
CA ALA A 143 -4.37 0.32 18.21
C ALA A 143 -4.66 -0.49 19.49
N LEU A 144 -5.90 -0.45 19.97
CA LEU A 144 -6.34 -1.29 21.09
C LEU A 144 -6.48 -2.75 20.66
N ARG A 145 -6.15 -3.67 21.56
CA ARG A 145 -6.22 -5.13 21.31
C ARG A 145 -6.85 -5.87 22.49
N GLY A 146 -7.20 -7.13 22.27
CA GLY A 146 -7.62 -8.04 23.33
C GLY A 146 -8.79 -7.50 24.16
N GLN A 147 -8.63 -7.52 25.49
CA GLN A 147 -9.66 -7.08 26.45
C GLN A 147 -9.90 -5.57 26.41
N SER A 148 -8.89 -4.75 26.15
CA SER A 148 -9.02 -3.29 26.08
C SER A 148 -9.97 -2.86 24.98
N LEU A 149 -9.79 -3.38 23.76
CA LEU A 149 -10.70 -3.13 22.65
C LEU A 149 -12.10 -3.66 22.95
N LEU A 150 -12.20 -4.90 23.48
CA LEU A 150 -13.48 -5.53 23.77
C LEU A 150 -14.30 -4.73 24.79
N SER A 151 -13.65 -4.22 25.84
CA SER A 151 -14.27 -3.37 26.86
C SER A 151 -14.87 -2.10 26.26
N VAL A 152 -14.09 -1.36 25.46
CA VAL A 152 -14.55 -0.14 24.80
C VAL A 152 -15.78 -0.41 23.92
N LEU A 153 -15.72 -1.44 23.06
CA LEU A 153 -16.84 -1.78 22.17
C LEU A 153 -18.11 -2.18 22.92
N ARG A 154 -17.99 -2.92 24.03
CA ARG A 154 -19.12 -3.34 24.86
C ARG A 154 -19.79 -2.16 25.56
N GLN A 155 -18.99 -1.22 26.08
CA GLN A 155 -19.52 -0.02 26.74
C GLN A 155 -20.24 0.91 25.75
N LEU A 156 -19.68 1.10 24.54
CA LEU A 156 -20.36 1.85 23.48
C LEU A 156 -21.69 1.21 23.07
N ARG A 157 -21.74 -0.14 23.01
CA ARG A 157 -22.97 -0.88 22.73
C ARG A 157 -23.99 -0.74 23.86
N ALA A 158 -23.55 -0.78 25.12
CA ALA A 158 -24.44 -0.67 26.27
C ALA A 158 -25.22 0.67 26.26
N GLY A 159 -24.56 1.77 25.91
CA GLY A 159 -25.19 3.10 25.88
C GLY A 159 -26.01 3.39 24.62
N TYR A 160 -26.02 2.50 23.63
CA TYR A 160 -26.65 2.76 22.33
C TYR A 160 -28.16 3.06 22.43
N ALA A 161 -28.87 2.50 23.41
CA ALA A 161 -30.30 2.73 23.59
C ALA A 161 -30.63 4.08 24.28
N GLU A 162 -29.63 4.75 24.88
CA GLU A 162 -29.80 5.98 25.68
C GLU A 162 -29.57 7.26 24.86
N ARG A 163 -29.35 7.12 23.55
CA ARG A 163 -29.08 8.22 22.62
C ARG A 163 -30.37 8.97 22.26
N PRO A 164 -30.29 10.26 21.87
CA PRO A 164 -29.08 11.10 21.83
C PRO A 164 -28.79 11.85 23.15
N HIS A 165 -29.68 11.76 24.15
CA HIS A 165 -29.66 12.66 25.31
C HIS A 165 -28.77 12.18 26.46
N ALA A 166 -28.66 10.87 26.68
CA ALA A 166 -27.86 10.28 27.76
C ALA A 166 -26.66 9.47 27.25
N PHE A 167 -26.41 9.49 25.94
CA PHE A 167 -25.23 8.89 25.33
C PHE A 167 -24.95 9.50 23.94
N PRO A 168 -23.72 9.46 23.41
CA PRO A 168 -23.41 10.11 22.14
C PRO A 168 -24.35 9.75 21.00
N ALA A 169 -24.90 10.75 20.32
CA ALA A 169 -25.87 10.55 19.24
C ALA A 169 -25.28 9.70 18.11
N SER A 170 -24.01 9.92 17.75
CA SER A 170 -23.31 9.13 16.74
C SER A 170 -21.88 8.83 17.19
N VAL A 171 -21.43 7.60 16.91
CA VAL A 171 -20.04 7.17 17.14
C VAL A 171 -19.49 6.58 15.86
N VAL A 172 -18.30 7.06 15.51
CA VAL A 172 -17.55 6.60 14.34
C VAL A 172 -16.27 5.95 14.82
N LEU A 173 -16.15 4.65 14.56
CA LEU A 173 -14.92 3.90 14.84
C LEU A 173 -14.04 3.93 13.60
N CYS A 174 -12.81 4.42 13.73
CA CYS A 174 -11.89 4.54 12.61
C CYS A 174 -10.60 3.77 12.83
N GLY A 175 -10.17 3.03 11.81
CA GLY A 175 -8.97 2.18 11.87
C GLY A 175 -8.60 1.56 10.53
N LEU A 176 -7.71 0.58 10.55
CA LEU A 176 -7.29 -0.17 9.36
C LEU A 176 -8.27 -1.26 8.95
N ARG A 177 -9.08 -1.76 9.90
CA ARG A 177 -9.86 -3.00 9.73
C ARG A 177 -11.36 -2.74 9.78
N ASP A 178 -12.14 -3.55 9.05
CA ASP A 178 -13.58 -3.67 9.34
C ASP A 178 -13.78 -4.39 10.69
N VAL A 179 -14.87 -4.05 11.38
CA VAL A 179 -15.27 -4.62 12.68
C VAL A 179 -15.38 -6.14 12.67
N ARG A 180 -15.61 -6.74 11.49
CA ARG A 180 -15.61 -8.20 11.33
C ARG A 180 -14.29 -8.82 11.79
N GLU A 181 -13.17 -8.10 11.67
CA GLU A 181 -11.87 -8.52 12.16
C GLU A 181 -11.61 -8.21 13.65
N TYR A 182 -12.42 -7.36 14.30
CA TYR A 182 -12.30 -7.18 15.75
C TYR A 182 -12.62 -8.48 16.50
N LYS A 183 -13.39 -9.41 15.92
CA LYS A 183 -13.57 -10.76 16.46
C LYS A 183 -12.22 -11.48 16.64
N VAL A 184 -11.34 -11.39 15.65
CA VAL A 184 -10.00 -12.01 15.67
C VAL A 184 -9.05 -11.21 16.57
N ALA A 185 -9.12 -9.88 16.53
CA ALA A 185 -8.27 -9.00 17.36
C ALA A 185 -8.58 -9.07 18.86
N SER A 186 -9.82 -9.42 19.23
CA SER A 186 -10.26 -9.66 20.62
C SER A 186 -10.03 -11.10 21.11
N GLY A 187 -9.29 -11.93 20.35
CA GLY A 187 -8.93 -13.29 20.75
C GLY A 187 -10.04 -14.34 20.57
N GLY A 188 -11.06 -14.07 19.76
CA GLY A 188 -12.10 -15.05 19.44
C GLY A 188 -11.58 -16.18 18.55
N ASP A 189 -11.81 -17.44 18.95
CA ASP A 189 -11.56 -18.61 18.11
C ASP A 189 -12.46 -18.56 16.86
N PRO A 190 -11.90 -18.51 15.63
CA PRO A 190 -12.67 -18.50 14.40
C PRO A 190 -13.63 -19.70 14.27
N ASN A 191 -13.24 -20.86 14.84
CA ASN A 191 -13.97 -22.13 14.73
C ASN A 191 -15.02 -22.34 15.83
N ARG A 192 -15.11 -21.47 16.84
CA ARG A 192 -16.21 -21.51 17.81
C ARG A 192 -17.42 -20.78 17.21
N LEU A 193 -18.35 -21.57 16.68
CA LEU A 193 -19.72 -21.17 16.37
C LEU A 193 -20.40 -20.64 17.65
N GLY A 194 -20.34 -19.33 17.88
CA GLY A 194 -21.06 -18.67 18.97
C GLY A 194 -20.32 -17.48 19.55
N THR A 195 -20.60 -16.28 19.03
CA THR A 195 -20.95 -15.04 19.77
C THR A 195 -20.84 -13.85 18.81
N SER A 196 -21.91 -13.05 18.72
CA SER A 196 -22.07 -11.87 17.86
C SER A 196 -20.94 -10.85 18.01
N SER A 197 -20.64 -10.05 16.96
CA SER A 197 -19.73 -8.90 17.06
C SER A 197 -20.02 -8.08 18.33
N PRO A 198 -19.00 -7.71 19.12
CA PRO A 198 -19.21 -6.90 20.33
C PRO A 198 -19.82 -5.53 20.01
N PHE A 199 -19.73 -5.08 18.76
CA PHE A 199 -20.28 -3.82 18.24
C PHE A 199 -21.40 -4.04 17.23
N ASN A 200 -22.37 -4.94 17.53
CA ASN A 200 -23.52 -5.23 16.67
C ASN A 200 -24.59 -4.12 16.62
N VAL A 201 -24.21 -2.88 16.90
CA VAL A 201 -25.04 -1.67 16.79
C VAL A 201 -24.65 -0.80 15.60
N LYS A 202 -23.72 -1.30 14.78
CA LYS A 202 -23.21 -0.65 13.57
C LYS A 202 -24.24 -0.68 12.44
N VAL A 203 -24.51 0.46 11.81
CA VAL A 203 -25.40 0.57 10.64
C VAL A 203 -24.66 0.51 9.30
N ALA A 204 -23.37 0.87 9.24
CA ALA A 204 -22.57 0.87 8.01
C ALA A 204 -21.07 0.67 8.26
N SER A 205 -20.35 0.19 7.25
CA SER A 205 -18.88 0.26 7.14
C SER A 205 -18.53 1.07 5.89
N LEU A 206 -18.01 2.27 6.08
CA LEU A 206 -17.50 3.13 5.02
C LEU A 206 -16.02 2.85 4.79
N ARG A 207 -15.60 2.89 3.52
CA ARG A 207 -14.20 2.74 3.13
C ARG A 207 -13.68 4.04 2.52
N LEU A 208 -12.62 4.62 3.09
CA LEU A 208 -11.94 5.74 2.44
C LEU A 208 -11.10 5.21 1.27
N GLY A 209 -11.48 5.59 0.05
CA GLY A 209 -10.84 5.14 -1.18
C GLY A 209 -9.54 5.87 -1.52
N ASN A 210 -8.88 5.41 -2.59
CA ASN A 210 -7.81 6.17 -3.26
C ASN A 210 -8.42 7.34 -4.04
N PHE A 211 -7.60 8.31 -4.42
CA PHE A 211 -8.01 9.37 -5.34
C PHE A 211 -8.33 8.80 -6.73
N SER A 212 -9.31 9.38 -7.40
CA SER A 212 -9.53 9.20 -8.83
C SER A 212 -8.46 9.95 -9.65
N GLY A 213 -8.38 9.68 -10.96
CA GLY A 213 -7.50 10.44 -11.85
C GLY A 213 -7.84 11.94 -11.87
N GLU A 214 -9.13 12.28 -11.83
CA GLU A 214 -9.62 13.66 -11.76
C GLU A 214 -9.22 14.33 -10.44
N GLU A 215 -9.28 13.60 -9.34
CA GLU A 215 -8.87 14.07 -8.02
C GLU A 215 -7.34 14.30 -7.94
N VAL A 216 -6.54 13.44 -8.57
CA VAL A 216 -5.08 13.67 -8.69
C VAL A 216 -4.81 14.91 -9.54
N ALA A 217 -5.51 15.07 -10.67
CA ALA A 217 -5.39 16.23 -11.53
C ALA A 217 -5.76 17.52 -10.79
N GLU A 218 -6.86 17.52 -10.04
CA GLU A 218 -7.30 18.64 -9.22
C GLU A 218 -6.26 19.00 -8.16
N LEU A 219 -5.73 18.02 -7.44
CA LEU A 219 -4.71 18.24 -6.41
C LEU A 219 -3.44 18.90 -7.00
N TYR A 220 -2.95 18.41 -8.13
CA TYR A 220 -1.75 18.96 -8.77
C TYR A 220 -2.03 20.33 -9.39
N ARG A 221 -3.25 20.58 -9.87
CA ARG A 221 -3.67 21.89 -10.39
C ARG A 221 -3.64 22.98 -9.33
N GLN A 222 -3.84 22.65 -8.05
CA GLN A 222 -3.68 23.63 -6.96
C GLN A 222 -2.26 24.21 -6.93
N HIS A 223 -1.24 23.36 -7.10
CA HIS A 223 0.14 23.80 -7.20
C HIS A 223 0.38 24.66 -8.44
N THR A 224 -0.06 24.18 -9.62
CA THR A 224 0.08 24.94 -10.87
C THR A 224 -0.60 26.31 -10.80
N THR A 225 -1.75 26.41 -10.14
CA THR A 225 -2.46 27.69 -9.94
C THR A 225 -1.69 28.63 -9.02
N GLU A 226 -1.06 28.12 -7.96
CA GLU A 226 -0.30 28.94 -7.01
C GLU A 226 1.07 29.38 -7.55
N THR A 227 1.77 28.51 -8.30
CA THR A 227 3.18 28.74 -8.68
C THR A 227 3.39 29.07 -10.14
N GLY A 228 2.41 28.77 -11.01
CA GLY A 228 2.58 28.79 -12.46
C GLY A 228 3.35 27.59 -13.03
N GLN A 229 3.94 26.72 -12.19
CA GLN A 229 4.64 25.53 -12.65
C GLN A 229 3.64 24.43 -13.03
N VAL A 230 3.53 24.16 -14.33
CA VAL A 230 2.54 23.24 -14.88
C VAL A 230 2.99 21.78 -14.71
N PHE A 231 2.12 20.95 -14.13
CA PHE A 231 2.18 19.50 -14.36
C PHE A 231 1.51 19.20 -15.70
N THR A 232 2.26 18.62 -16.63
CA THR A 232 1.70 18.18 -17.93
C THR A 232 0.63 17.11 -17.73
N ASP A 233 -0.32 17.00 -18.67
CA ASP A 233 -1.38 15.98 -18.62
C ASP A 233 -0.79 14.57 -18.58
N GLU A 234 0.29 14.33 -19.32
CA GLU A 234 1.02 13.06 -19.28
C GLU A 234 1.65 12.79 -17.91
N ALA A 235 2.17 13.81 -17.23
CA ALA A 235 2.71 13.66 -15.88
C ALA A 235 1.62 13.31 -14.86
N VAL A 236 0.46 13.96 -14.95
CA VAL A 236 -0.70 13.69 -14.07
C VAL A 236 -1.22 12.27 -14.30
N ALA A 237 -1.42 11.87 -15.56
CA ALA A 237 -1.86 10.53 -15.92
C ALA A 237 -0.86 9.47 -15.44
N HIS A 238 0.44 9.70 -15.66
CA HIS A 238 1.49 8.78 -15.21
C HIS A 238 1.57 8.68 -13.68
N ALA A 239 1.45 9.81 -12.96
CA ALA A 239 1.40 9.82 -11.51
C ALA A 239 0.20 9.01 -10.98
N PHE A 240 -0.98 9.14 -11.59
CA PHE A 240 -2.12 8.30 -11.24
C PHE A 240 -1.86 6.82 -11.54
N GLU A 241 -1.28 6.48 -12.68
CA GLU A 241 -0.96 5.10 -13.07
C GLU A 241 -0.02 4.43 -12.05
N VAL A 242 1.10 5.08 -11.70
CA VAL A 242 2.13 4.47 -10.84
C VAL A 242 1.72 4.40 -9.37
N THR A 243 0.81 5.27 -8.93
CA THR A 243 0.33 5.32 -7.54
C THR A 243 -1.00 4.61 -7.32
N GLY A 244 -1.78 4.38 -8.39
CA GLY A 244 -3.18 3.97 -8.29
C GLY A 244 -4.04 4.95 -7.49
N GLY A 245 -3.65 6.23 -7.46
CA GLY A 245 -4.30 7.29 -6.69
C GLY A 245 -4.09 7.21 -5.17
N GLN A 246 -3.16 6.38 -4.67
CA GLN A 246 -2.94 6.26 -3.23
C GLN A 246 -2.49 7.63 -2.66
N PRO A 247 -3.22 8.23 -1.68
CA PRO A 247 -3.04 9.64 -1.32
C PRO A 247 -1.63 10.04 -0.90
N TRP A 248 -0.93 9.20 -0.15
CA TRP A 248 0.43 9.48 0.29
C TRP A 248 1.42 9.39 -0.86
N LEU A 249 1.34 8.38 -1.72
CA LEU A 249 2.19 8.22 -2.89
C LEU A 249 2.01 9.38 -3.87
N VAL A 250 0.77 9.83 -4.08
CA VAL A 250 0.47 11.00 -4.93
C VAL A 250 1.15 12.25 -4.39
N ASN A 251 1.05 12.51 -3.08
CA ASN A 251 1.73 13.65 -2.45
C ASN A 251 3.25 13.48 -2.44
N ALA A 252 3.74 12.27 -2.17
CA ALA A 252 5.16 11.97 -2.10
C ALA A 252 5.85 12.16 -3.46
N LEU A 253 5.21 11.77 -4.57
CA LEU A 253 5.74 12.02 -5.90
C LEU A 253 5.85 13.52 -6.19
N ALA A 254 4.77 14.27 -5.95
CA ALA A 254 4.80 15.71 -6.20
C ALA A 254 5.83 16.43 -5.32
N ARG A 255 5.90 16.07 -4.04
CA ARG A 255 6.91 16.56 -3.10
C ARG A 255 8.32 16.22 -3.56
N GLU A 256 8.58 14.99 -3.97
CA GLU A 256 9.90 14.57 -4.47
C GLU A 256 10.30 15.39 -5.69
N ILE A 257 9.38 15.64 -6.62
CA ILE A 257 9.65 16.43 -7.84
C ILE A 257 9.95 17.90 -7.49
N VAL A 258 9.07 18.52 -6.70
CA VAL A 258 9.10 19.97 -6.44
C VAL A 258 10.19 20.34 -5.41
N GLU A 259 10.29 19.60 -4.31
CA GLU A 259 11.14 19.99 -3.18
C GLU A 259 12.51 19.31 -3.19
N VAL A 260 12.58 18.05 -3.64
CA VAL A 260 13.81 17.24 -3.53
C VAL A 260 14.61 17.25 -4.82
N MET A 261 13.98 16.93 -5.95
CA MET A 261 14.57 17.03 -7.28
C MET A 261 14.74 18.48 -7.71
N ARG A 262 13.87 19.38 -7.21
CA ARG A 262 13.89 20.82 -7.49
C ARG A 262 13.89 21.11 -8.99
N VAL A 263 12.97 20.48 -9.71
CA VAL A 263 12.74 20.78 -11.13
C VAL A 263 12.53 22.29 -11.26
N PRO A 264 13.29 23.00 -12.11
CA PRO A 264 13.22 24.46 -12.20
C PRO A 264 11.79 24.95 -12.41
N ALA A 265 11.36 25.98 -11.68
CA ALA A 265 9.99 26.50 -11.72
C ALA A 265 9.57 26.99 -13.12
N THR A 266 10.54 27.35 -13.96
CA THR A 266 10.34 27.75 -15.36
C THR A 266 10.06 26.58 -16.30
N GLU A 267 10.31 25.35 -15.87
CA GLU A 267 10.12 24.13 -16.66
C GLU A 267 8.86 23.38 -16.23
N PRO A 268 8.09 22.82 -17.18
CA PRO A 268 6.94 22.00 -16.85
C PRO A 268 7.38 20.66 -16.24
N ILE A 269 6.56 20.13 -15.34
CA ILE A 269 6.75 18.81 -14.75
C ILE A 269 6.20 17.75 -15.73
N THR A 270 7.08 16.85 -16.16
CA THR A 270 6.82 15.83 -17.20
C THR A 270 6.71 14.42 -16.62
N ALA A 271 6.19 13.47 -17.41
CA ALA A 271 6.16 12.06 -17.05
C ALA A 271 7.57 11.50 -16.72
N ALA A 272 8.62 12.02 -17.37
CA ALA A 272 10.00 11.64 -17.06
C ALA A 272 10.43 12.07 -15.64
N HIS A 273 9.95 13.22 -15.15
CA HIS A 273 10.17 13.63 -13.76
C HIS A 273 9.43 12.71 -12.78
N VAL A 274 8.22 12.26 -13.13
CA VAL A 274 7.46 11.29 -12.33
C VAL A 274 8.19 9.95 -12.25
N ASP A 275 8.74 9.44 -13.35
CA ASP A 275 9.55 8.22 -13.33
C ASP A 275 10.79 8.39 -12.44
N ALA A 276 11.52 9.49 -12.56
CA ALA A 276 12.68 9.75 -11.72
C ALA A 276 12.32 9.84 -10.23
N ALA A 277 11.21 10.51 -9.89
CA ALA A 277 10.71 10.60 -8.52
C ALA A 277 10.28 9.23 -7.96
N LYS A 278 9.57 8.43 -8.76
CA LYS A 278 9.16 7.07 -8.43
C LYS A 278 10.36 6.21 -8.03
N GLU A 279 11.40 6.19 -8.86
CA GLU A 279 12.64 5.43 -8.59
C GLU A 279 13.30 5.90 -7.28
N ARG A 280 13.39 7.22 -7.07
CA ARG A 280 13.98 7.79 -5.86
C ARG A 280 13.20 7.41 -4.61
N LEU A 281 11.86 7.46 -4.64
CA LEU A 281 11.01 7.03 -3.54
C LEU A 281 11.20 5.55 -3.19
N ILE A 282 11.28 4.67 -4.19
CA ILE A 282 11.49 3.23 -4.01
C ILE A 282 12.89 2.96 -3.42
N LEU A 283 13.90 3.70 -3.85
CA LEU A 283 15.27 3.56 -3.37
C LEU A 283 15.44 4.07 -1.93
N ALA A 284 14.79 5.19 -1.59
CA ALA A 284 14.91 5.87 -0.30
C ALA A 284 14.36 5.08 0.90
N ARG A 285 13.58 4.00 0.68
CA ARG A 285 12.95 3.19 1.73
C ARG A 285 12.25 4.05 2.78
N GLN A 286 11.29 4.85 2.35
CA GLN A 286 10.48 5.67 3.27
C GLN A 286 9.85 4.78 4.36
N THR A 287 9.76 5.28 5.60
CA THR A 287 9.31 4.53 6.79
C THR A 287 7.94 3.86 6.62
N HIS A 288 7.05 4.46 5.83
CA HIS A 288 5.78 3.83 5.47
C HIS A 288 5.97 2.51 4.70
N LEU A 289 6.88 2.49 3.74
CA LEU A 289 7.20 1.31 2.95
C LEU A 289 7.88 0.23 3.81
N ASP A 290 8.67 0.63 4.82
CA ASP A 290 9.26 -0.30 5.78
C ASP A 290 8.20 -0.99 6.66
N SER A 291 7.13 -0.26 7.03
CA SER A 291 6.02 -0.85 7.79
C SER A 291 5.29 -1.96 7.01
N LEU A 292 5.40 -1.98 5.67
CA LEU A 292 4.88 -3.06 4.83
C LEU A 292 5.70 -4.35 4.97
N VAL A 293 7.01 -4.26 5.25
CA VAL A 293 7.92 -5.43 5.35
C VAL A 293 7.41 -6.41 6.41
N ALA A 294 7.08 -5.91 7.60
CA ALA A 294 6.59 -6.75 8.69
C ALA A 294 5.30 -7.49 8.31
N ARG A 295 4.40 -6.81 7.58
CA ARG A 295 3.12 -7.38 7.12
C ARG A 295 3.32 -8.44 6.03
N LEU A 296 4.27 -8.25 5.13
CA LEU A 296 4.58 -9.23 4.08
C LEU A 296 5.07 -10.57 4.63
N MET A 297 5.55 -10.61 5.87
CA MET A 297 5.99 -11.85 6.54
C MET A 297 4.84 -12.65 7.16
N GLU A 298 3.64 -12.06 7.29
CA GLU A 298 2.49 -12.75 7.87
C GLU A 298 2.00 -13.88 6.95
N PRO A 299 1.74 -15.10 7.48
CA PRO A 299 1.32 -16.24 6.66
C PRO A 299 0.06 -15.96 5.82
N ARG A 300 -0.89 -15.19 6.36
CA ARG A 300 -2.12 -14.79 5.64
C ARG A 300 -1.86 -13.84 4.48
N VAL A 301 -0.94 -12.88 4.64
CA VAL A 301 -0.56 -11.96 3.57
C VAL A 301 0.17 -12.70 2.47
N ARG A 302 1.09 -13.59 2.84
CA ARG A 302 1.82 -14.43 1.89
C ARG A 302 0.88 -15.28 1.02
N ARG A 303 -0.15 -15.93 1.59
CA ARG A 303 -1.12 -16.74 0.84
C ARG A 303 -1.77 -15.98 -0.32
N VAL A 304 -1.94 -14.67 -0.17
CA VAL A 304 -2.55 -13.79 -1.17
C VAL A 304 -1.50 -13.21 -2.12
N ILE A 305 -0.36 -12.73 -1.61
CA ILE A 305 0.65 -12.04 -2.42
C ILE A 305 1.51 -12.99 -3.26
N GLU A 306 1.86 -14.17 -2.72
CA GLU A 306 2.77 -15.12 -3.37
C GLU A 306 2.26 -15.61 -4.75
N PRO A 307 0.98 -16.01 -4.91
CA PRO A 307 0.44 -16.38 -6.23
C PRO A 307 0.49 -15.24 -7.25
N MET A 308 0.25 -13.99 -6.81
CA MET A 308 0.30 -12.82 -7.69
C MET A 308 1.71 -12.54 -8.20
N LEU A 309 2.73 -12.72 -7.36
CA LEU A 309 4.13 -12.53 -7.76
C LEU A 309 4.58 -13.55 -8.81
N VAL A 310 4.08 -14.78 -8.72
CA VAL A 310 4.41 -15.88 -9.63
C VAL A 310 3.68 -15.76 -10.99
N GLY A 311 2.78 -14.77 -11.14
CA GLY A 311 1.99 -14.60 -12.35
C GLY A 311 0.97 -15.74 -12.55
N VAL A 312 0.54 -16.38 -11.46
CA VAL A 312 -0.71 -17.14 -11.46
C VAL A 312 -1.81 -16.08 -11.45
N PRO A 313 -2.60 -15.93 -12.51
CA PRO A 313 -3.80 -15.10 -12.43
C PRO A 313 -4.57 -15.61 -11.22
N GLY A 314 -4.89 -14.73 -10.27
CA GLY A 314 -5.94 -15.06 -9.30
C GLY A 314 -7.11 -15.53 -10.13
N ASP A 315 -7.55 -16.77 -9.90
CA ASP A 315 -8.50 -17.48 -10.76
C ASP A 315 -9.58 -16.49 -11.21
N GLU A 316 -9.65 -16.17 -12.50
CA GLU A 316 -10.51 -15.10 -13.02
C GLU A 316 -12.02 -15.40 -12.81
N GLY A 317 -12.35 -16.48 -12.09
CA GLY A 317 -13.68 -16.84 -11.62
C GLY A 317 -13.75 -17.38 -10.18
N ALA A 318 -12.69 -17.33 -9.37
CA ALA A 318 -12.84 -17.63 -7.94
C ALA A 318 -13.46 -16.41 -7.25
N ASP A 319 -14.61 -16.59 -6.62
CA ASP A 319 -15.24 -15.55 -5.81
C ASP A 319 -14.46 -15.36 -4.50
N VAL A 320 -13.33 -14.65 -4.59
CA VAL A 320 -12.50 -14.24 -3.43
C VAL A 320 -13.16 -13.16 -2.58
N THR A 321 -14.39 -12.74 -2.92
CA THR A 321 -15.15 -11.74 -2.15
C THR A 321 -15.40 -12.19 -0.70
N TYR A 322 -15.34 -13.49 -0.42
CA TYR A 322 -15.53 -14.08 0.92
C TYR A 322 -14.24 -14.64 1.54
N ASP A 323 -13.07 -14.37 0.95
CA ASP A 323 -11.79 -14.77 1.54
C ASP A 323 -11.35 -13.71 2.56
N ASP A 324 -11.31 -14.11 3.84
CA ASP A 324 -10.89 -13.25 4.96
C ASP A 324 -9.44 -12.76 4.78
N ASP A 325 -8.55 -13.55 4.19
CA ASP A 325 -7.17 -13.14 3.93
C ASP A 325 -7.09 -12.11 2.81
N VAL A 326 -7.88 -12.26 1.75
CA VAL A 326 -7.96 -11.25 0.69
C VAL A 326 -8.54 -9.94 1.21
N SER A 327 -9.58 -10.01 2.04
CA SER A 327 -10.17 -8.84 2.69
C SER A 327 -9.15 -8.12 3.57
N TYR A 328 -8.39 -8.87 4.38
CA TYR A 328 -7.32 -8.30 5.19
C TYR A 328 -6.23 -7.61 4.37
N VAL A 329 -5.74 -8.27 3.32
CA VAL A 329 -4.68 -7.71 2.46
C VAL A 329 -5.17 -6.49 1.68
N ARG A 330 -6.45 -6.46 1.31
CA ARG A 330 -7.10 -5.28 0.71
C ARG A 330 -7.21 -4.13 1.71
N ASP A 331 -7.53 -4.43 2.96
CA ASP A 331 -7.67 -3.45 4.04
C ASP A 331 -6.29 -2.87 4.46
N LEU A 332 -5.22 -3.66 4.33
CA LEU A 332 -3.84 -3.16 4.38
C LEU A 332 -3.48 -2.23 3.20
N GLY A 333 -4.30 -2.19 2.15
CA GLY A 333 -4.08 -1.39 0.94
C GLY A 333 -3.08 -2.01 -0.05
N LEU A 334 -2.75 -3.29 0.12
CA LEU A 334 -1.76 -3.97 -0.73
C LEU A 334 -2.37 -4.48 -2.05
N VAL A 335 -3.68 -4.75 -2.08
CA VAL A 335 -4.37 -5.29 -3.26
C VAL A 335 -5.69 -4.58 -3.55
N LEU A 336 -6.11 -4.65 -4.81
CA LEU A 336 -7.47 -4.39 -5.28
C LEU A 336 -8.10 -5.75 -5.61
N THR A 337 -9.43 -5.89 -5.45
CA THR A 337 -10.10 -7.21 -5.52
C THR A 337 -10.94 -7.45 -6.79
N ARG A 338 -11.00 -6.49 -7.72
CA ARG A 338 -11.81 -6.59 -8.95
C ARG A 338 -11.10 -5.99 -10.18
N PRO A 339 -10.29 -6.78 -10.92
CA PRO A 339 -9.73 -8.09 -10.55
C PRO A 339 -8.73 -8.00 -9.40
N LEU A 340 -8.44 -9.17 -8.79
CA LEU A 340 -7.43 -9.30 -7.75
C LEU A 340 -6.04 -8.95 -8.29
N ARG A 341 -5.45 -7.86 -7.81
CA ARG A 341 -4.11 -7.39 -8.23
C ARG A 341 -3.44 -6.56 -7.14
N ILE A 342 -2.11 -6.47 -7.17
CA ILE A 342 -1.36 -5.53 -6.32
C ILE A 342 -1.84 -4.10 -6.60
N ALA A 343 -1.99 -3.30 -5.53
CA ALA A 343 -2.75 -2.06 -5.57
C ALA A 343 -2.21 -1.01 -6.55
N ASN A 344 -0.88 -0.95 -6.72
CA ASN A 344 -0.24 -0.04 -7.67
C ASN A 344 1.18 -0.53 -8.06
N PRO A 345 1.74 -0.03 -9.17
CA PRO A 345 3.09 -0.36 -9.63
C PRO A 345 4.20 -0.12 -8.59
N ILE A 346 4.13 0.98 -7.81
CA ILE A 346 5.13 1.27 -6.77
C ILE A 346 5.15 0.17 -5.70
N TYR A 347 4.00 -0.19 -5.14
CA TYR A 347 3.89 -1.25 -4.13
C TYR A 347 4.38 -2.58 -4.65
N LYS A 348 4.05 -2.89 -5.91
CA LYS A 348 4.57 -4.10 -6.54
C LYS A 348 6.10 -4.14 -6.49
N GLU A 349 6.76 -3.00 -6.68
CA GLU A 349 8.23 -2.90 -6.71
C GLU A 349 8.84 -3.00 -5.35
N VAL A 350 8.27 -2.25 -4.41
CA VAL A 350 8.64 -2.30 -3.01
C VAL A 350 8.54 -3.73 -2.48
N ILE A 351 7.43 -4.44 -2.76
CA ILE A 351 7.25 -5.83 -2.33
C ILE A 351 8.39 -6.73 -2.83
N VAL A 352 8.68 -6.71 -4.13
CA VAL A 352 9.74 -7.57 -4.70
C VAL A 352 11.11 -7.21 -4.14
N ARG A 353 11.40 -5.92 -3.99
CA ARG A 353 12.70 -5.45 -3.47
C ARG A 353 12.88 -5.83 -2.00
N VAL A 354 11.86 -5.63 -1.18
CA VAL A 354 11.85 -6.02 0.24
C VAL A 354 12.07 -7.52 0.39
N LEU A 355 11.32 -8.33 -0.36
CA LEU A 355 11.45 -9.79 -0.30
C LEU A 355 12.78 -10.29 -0.87
N GLY A 356 13.36 -9.57 -1.83
CA GLY A 356 14.65 -9.86 -2.45
C GLY A 356 15.88 -9.34 -1.70
N ASN A 357 15.72 -8.47 -0.69
CA ASN A 357 16.83 -7.75 -0.05
C ASN A 357 17.96 -8.67 0.43
N LYS A 358 17.63 -9.78 1.10
CA LYS A 358 18.63 -10.76 1.56
C LYS A 358 19.41 -11.41 0.42
N ALA A 359 18.80 -11.56 -0.76
CA ALA A 359 19.52 -12.05 -1.94
C ALA A 359 20.37 -10.95 -2.58
N GLU A 360 19.90 -9.69 -2.56
CA GLU A 360 20.66 -8.52 -3.04
C GLU A 360 21.97 -8.37 -2.27
N ASP A 361 21.94 -8.51 -0.94
CA ASP A 361 23.10 -8.44 -0.04
C ASP A 361 24.16 -9.52 -0.32
N GLN A 362 23.78 -10.63 -0.96
CA GLN A 362 24.71 -11.71 -1.32
C GLN A 362 25.40 -11.47 -2.66
N VAL A 363 25.00 -10.44 -3.41
CA VAL A 363 25.58 -10.12 -4.71
C VAL A 363 26.77 -9.18 -4.53
N MET A 364 27.96 -9.79 -4.54
CA MET A 364 29.25 -9.11 -4.36
C MET A 364 29.83 -8.55 -5.67
N ASP A 365 29.22 -8.90 -6.81
CA ASP A 365 29.62 -8.44 -8.13
C ASP A 365 29.51 -6.90 -8.25
N GLU A 366 30.57 -6.24 -8.74
CA GLU A 366 30.55 -4.78 -8.92
C GLU A 366 29.78 -4.36 -10.19
N PRO A 367 28.81 -3.43 -10.10
CA PRO A 367 28.01 -2.98 -11.25
C PRO A 367 28.85 -2.51 -12.45
N ARG A 368 29.93 -1.76 -12.19
CA ARG A 368 30.83 -1.23 -13.24
C ARG A 368 31.47 -2.33 -14.08
N ALA A 369 31.68 -3.52 -13.52
CA ALA A 369 32.22 -4.65 -14.25
C ALA A 369 31.29 -5.16 -15.36
N PHE A 370 30.02 -4.74 -15.38
CA PHE A 370 29.03 -5.11 -16.40
C PHE A 370 28.80 -4.02 -17.43
N VAL A 371 29.59 -2.94 -17.44
CA VAL A 371 29.53 -1.91 -18.46
C VAL A 371 30.67 -2.14 -19.46
N LEU A 372 30.32 -2.19 -20.75
CA LEU A 372 31.29 -2.29 -21.84
C LEU A 372 31.99 -0.95 -22.08
N PRO A 373 33.15 -0.92 -22.76
CA PRO A 373 33.84 0.33 -23.10
C PRO A 373 32.97 1.33 -23.89
N ASP A 374 31.97 0.85 -24.62
CA ASP A 374 31.01 1.67 -25.37
C ASP A 374 29.80 2.15 -24.52
N GLY A 375 29.86 1.96 -23.21
CA GLY A 375 28.82 2.36 -22.25
C GLY A 375 27.61 1.43 -22.20
N ARG A 376 27.53 0.38 -23.03
CA ARG A 376 26.39 -0.55 -23.02
C ARG A 376 26.52 -1.62 -21.94
N LEU A 377 25.39 -2.14 -21.47
CA LEU A 377 25.37 -3.26 -20.54
C LEU A 377 25.89 -4.54 -21.24
N ALA A 378 26.86 -5.19 -20.60
CA ALA A 378 27.47 -6.44 -21.01
C ALA A 378 26.51 -7.64 -20.78
N TRP A 379 25.38 -7.66 -21.48
CA TRP A 379 24.25 -8.58 -21.23
C TRP A 379 24.65 -10.05 -21.13
N ARG A 380 25.52 -10.53 -22.03
CA ARG A 380 26.01 -11.92 -21.99
C ARG A 380 26.87 -12.21 -20.76
N LYS A 381 27.66 -11.23 -20.29
CA LYS A 381 28.46 -11.34 -19.06
C LYS A 381 27.52 -11.39 -17.85
N LEU A 382 26.51 -10.53 -17.82
CA LEU A 382 25.48 -10.50 -16.79
C LEU A 382 24.75 -11.85 -16.68
N LEU A 383 24.23 -12.39 -17.79
CA LEU A 383 23.53 -13.69 -17.76
C LEU A 383 24.43 -14.84 -17.26
N ARG A 384 25.74 -14.81 -17.59
CA ARG A 384 26.70 -15.79 -17.07
C ARG A 384 26.97 -15.60 -15.58
N ALA A 385 27.13 -14.37 -15.12
CA ALA A 385 27.32 -14.06 -13.70
C ALA A 385 26.12 -14.52 -12.88
N PHE A 386 24.89 -14.20 -13.32
CA PHE A 386 23.70 -14.70 -12.65
C PHE A 386 23.60 -16.23 -12.68
N SER A 387 23.93 -16.91 -13.79
CA SER A 387 23.94 -18.38 -13.84
C SER A 387 24.87 -19.00 -12.77
N ARG A 388 26.02 -18.36 -12.53
CA ARG A 388 26.99 -18.78 -11.53
C ARG A 388 26.48 -18.49 -10.11
N PHE A 389 26.01 -17.27 -9.88
CA PHE A 389 25.40 -16.85 -8.61
C PHE A 389 24.20 -17.75 -8.23
N TRP A 390 23.34 -18.08 -9.17
CA TRP A 390 22.19 -18.97 -8.97
C TRP A 390 22.62 -20.35 -8.46
N ARG A 391 23.67 -20.92 -9.07
CA ARG A 391 24.22 -22.22 -8.71
C ARG A 391 24.92 -22.21 -7.34
N GLU A 392 25.64 -21.15 -7.03
CA GLU A 392 26.45 -21.04 -5.80
C GLU A 392 25.60 -20.64 -4.58
N HIS A 393 24.66 -19.71 -4.76
CA HIS A 393 23.88 -19.12 -3.67
C HIS A 393 22.37 -19.13 -3.94
N GLY A 394 21.95 -18.84 -5.18
CA GLY A 394 20.56 -18.50 -5.50
C GLY A 394 19.54 -19.61 -5.20
N GLN A 395 19.85 -20.88 -5.45
CA GLN A 395 18.94 -22.00 -5.14
C GLN A 395 18.67 -22.12 -3.63
N ALA A 396 19.71 -21.99 -2.81
CA ALA A 396 19.60 -22.05 -1.36
C ALA A 396 18.84 -20.82 -0.81
N LEU A 397 19.11 -19.64 -1.36
CA LEU A 397 18.40 -18.41 -1.01
C LEU A 397 16.91 -18.52 -1.35
N ALA A 398 16.56 -18.91 -2.57
CA ALA A 398 15.18 -19.05 -3.03
C ALA A 398 14.36 -20.00 -2.14
N THR A 399 14.96 -21.10 -1.68
CA THR A 399 14.27 -22.09 -0.82
C THR A 399 14.06 -21.59 0.61
N ARG A 400 14.93 -20.71 1.11
CA ARG A 400 14.85 -20.15 2.47
C ARG A 400 14.04 -18.85 2.55
N MET A 401 13.60 -18.33 1.40
CA MET A 401 12.76 -17.14 1.36
C MET A 401 11.39 -17.40 1.98
N PRO A 402 10.75 -16.38 2.58
CA PRO A 402 9.38 -16.50 3.09
C PRO A 402 8.38 -16.84 1.97
N TYR A 403 8.71 -16.46 0.72
CA TYR A 403 7.97 -16.70 -0.51
C TYR A 403 8.70 -17.74 -1.38
N PRO A 404 8.72 -19.03 -1.01
CA PRO A 404 9.48 -20.05 -1.73
C PRO A 404 9.04 -20.25 -3.19
N GLU A 405 7.77 -19.98 -3.49
CA GLU A 405 7.24 -20.12 -4.85
C GLU A 405 7.69 -18.99 -5.76
N ALA A 406 7.77 -17.76 -5.25
CA ALA A 406 8.31 -16.61 -5.98
C ALA A 406 9.85 -16.55 -5.88
N GLY A 407 10.47 -17.36 -5.02
CA GLY A 407 11.89 -17.31 -4.68
C GLY A 407 12.85 -17.19 -5.88
N PRO A 408 12.74 -18.04 -6.93
CA PRO A 408 13.63 -17.93 -8.10
C PRO A 408 13.55 -16.58 -8.81
N GLN A 409 12.33 -16.05 -8.97
CA GLN A 409 12.11 -14.74 -9.57
C GLN A 409 12.61 -13.62 -8.67
N LEU A 410 12.40 -13.70 -7.36
CA LEU A 410 12.89 -12.73 -6.38
C LEU A 410 14.42 -12.67 -6.36
N VAL A 411 15.11 -13.81 -6.42
CA VAL A 411 16.58 -13.89 -6.47
C VAL A 411 17.13 -13.30 -7.78
N LEU A 412 16.51 -13.64 -8.93
CA LEU A 412 16.88 -13.03 -10.21
C LEU A 412 16.68 -11.52 -10.18
N MET A 413 15.60 -11.06 -9.55
CA MET A 413 15.31 -9.64 -9.41
C MET A 413 16.29 -8.92 -8.54
N ALA A 414 16.60 -9.45 -7.37
CA ALA A 414 17.60 -8.88 -6.47
C ALA A 414 18.97 -8.77 -7.16
N PHE A 415 19.38 -9.79 -7.93
CA PHE A 415 20.61 -9.75 -8.71
C PHE A 415 20.60 -8.66 -9.78
N LEU A 416 19.51 -8.56 -10.55
CA LEU A 416 19.38 -7.53 -11.58
C LEU A 416 19.38 -6.13 -10.95
N GLN A 417 18.65 -5.92 -9.86
CA GLN A 417 18.61 -4.65 -9.14
C GLN A 417 20.00 -4.23 -8.68
N ARG A 418 20.77 -5.14 -8.07
CA ARG A 418 22.13 -4.85 -7.62
C ARG A 418 23.05 -4.36 -8.75
N ILE A 419 22.95 -4.99 -9.92
CA ILE A 419 23.87 -4.77 -11.04
C ILE A 419 23.40 -3.64 -11.97
N VAL A 420 22.11 -3.56 -12.27
CA VAL A 420 21.53 -2.60 -13.22
C VAL A 420 21.34 -1.24 -12.59
N ASN A 421 20.93 -1.15 -11.31
CA ASN A 421 20.62 0.13 -10.67
C ASN A 421 21.86 1.03 -10.49
N GLY A 422 23.07 0.56 -10.83
CA GLY A 422 24.28 1.38 -10.98
C GLY A 422 24.31 2.27 -12.22
N GLY A 423 23.24 2.30 -13.03
CA GLY A 423 23.14 3.19 -14.20
C GLY A 423 21.96 2.95 -15.16
N GLY A 424 21.08 1.98 -14.90
CA GLY A 424 19.89 1.69 -15.71
C GLY A 424 18.64 1.37 -14.89
N TYR A 425 17.59 0.92 -15.57
CA TYR A 425 16.23 0.73 -15.06
C TYR A 425 15.73 -0.69 -15.35
N ILE A 426 14.86 -1.20 -14.48
CA ILE A 426 14.20 -2.51 -14.63
C ILE A 426 12.69 -2.30 -14.56
N ASP A 427 12.01 -2.35 -15.70
CA ASP A 427 10.55 -2.28 -15.73
C ASP A 427 9.96 -3.69 -15.63
N ARG A 428 8.96 -3.88 -14.76
CA ARG A 428 8.30 -5.17 -14.51
C ARG A 428 6.87 -5.14 -15.02
N GLU A 429 6.42 -6.26 -15.61
CA GLU A 429 5.12 -6.30 -16.30
C GLU A 429 4.94 -5.10 -17.22
N TYR A 430 6.00 -4.77 -17.97
CA TYR A 430 6.01 -3.61 -18.83
C TYR A 430 4.91 -3.78 -19.89
N GLY A 431 3.94 -2.85 -19.87
CA GLY A 431 2.78 -2.89 -20.75
C GLY A 431 3.21 -2.63 -22.18
N VAL A 432 2.89 -3.56 -23.07
CA VAL A 432 3.07 -3.37 -24.51
C VAL A 432 1.82 -3.91 -25.21
N GLY A 433 1.13 -3.04 -25.95
CA GLY A 433 -0.10 -3.40 -26.65
C GLY A 433 -1.16 -4.02 -25.74
N ARG A 434 -1.54 -5.28 -25.98
CA ARG A 434 -2.56 -6.03 -25.22
C ARG A 434 -1.99 -6.97 -24.15
N GLY A 435 -0.68 -6.95 -23.90
CA GLY A 435 -0.02 -7.85 -22.95
C GLY A 435 1.07 -7.18 -22.11
N ARG A 436 1.78 -7.98 -21.31
CA ARG A 436 2.84 -7.52 -20.39
C ARG A 436 4.04 -8.45 -20.43
N ILE A 437 5.21 -7.91 -20.74
CA ILE A 437 6.47 -8.66 -20.60
C ILE A 437 6.88 -8.71 -19.13
N ASP A 438 7.34 -9.87 -18.66
CA ASP A 438 7.73 -10.02 -17.25
C ASP A 438 8.78 -8.96 -16.86
N LEU A 439 9.82 -8.78 -17.69
CA LEU A 439 10.91 -7.83 -17.45
C LEU A 439 11.44 -7.14 -18.70
N LEU A 440 11.64 -5.83 -18.60
CA LEU A 440 12.41 -5.01 -19.54
C LEU A 440 13.55 -4.32 -18.81
N VAL A 441 14.79 -4.62 -19.19
CA VAL A 441 15.96 -3.88 -18.72
C VAL A 441 16.28 -2.77 -19.71
N ARG A 442 16.31 -1.53 -19.24
CA ARG A 442 16.69 -0.34 -19.99
C ARG A 442 18.00 0.22 -19.45
N TYR A 443 19.00 0.37 -20.31
CA TYR A 443 20.30 0.87 -19.92
C TYR A 443 20.71 2.07 -20.78
N PRO A 444 20.73 3.30 -20.24
CA PRO A 444 21.16 4.48 -20.97
C PRO A 444 22.66 4.39 -21.29
N TYR A 445 23.04 4.85 -22.49
CA TYR A 445 24.43 4.97 -22.93
C TYR A 445 24.58 6.13 -23.91
N ARG A 446 25.82 6.51 -24.22
CA ARG A 446 26.13 7.50 -25.27
C ARG A 446 26.68 6.79 -26.50
N LYS A 447 26.20 7.18 -27.67
CA LYS A 447 26.79 6.76 -28.95
C LYS A 447 28.16 7.44 -29.15
N PRO A 448 28.98 6.97 -30.10
CA PRO A 448 30.26 7.60 -30.43
C PRO A 448 30.15 9.08 -30.82
N ASP A 449 29.01 9.49 -31.39
CA ASP A 449 28.67 10.88 -31.73
C ASP A 449 28.23 11.74 -30.52
N GLY A 450 28.28 11.19 -29.31
CA GLY A 450 27.90 11.87 -28.07
C GLY A 450 26.39 11.90 -27.77
N THR A 451 25.54 11.46 -28.71
CA THR A 451 24.08 11.45 -28.54
C THR A 451 23.65 10.39 -27.54
N ARG A 452 22.57 10.69 -26.80
CA ARG A 452 21.99 9.75 -25.83
C ARG A 452 21.25 8.63 -26.56
N ALA A 453 21.42 7.41 -26.08
CA ALA A 453 20.73 6.24 -26.57
C ALA A 453 20.37 5.31 -25.40
N GLU A 454 19.48 4.36 -25.64
CA GLU A 454 19.03 3.40 -24.65
C GLU A 454 19.18 1.98 -25.21
N GLN A 455 19.79 1.10 -24.43
CA GLN A 455 19.83 -0.33 -24.72
C GLN A 455 18.66 -1.01 -24.01
N ARG A 456 17.85 -1.77 -24.77
CA ARG A 456 16.71 -2.52 -24.26
C ARG A 456 16.96 -4.03 -24.29
N ARG A 457 16.60 -4.72 -23.21
CA ARG A 457 16.69 -6.19 -23.08
C ARG A 457 15.41 -6.75 -22.46
N ALA A 458 14.66 -7.46 -23.29
CA ALA A 458 13.43 -8.14 -22.93
C ALA A 458 13.71 -9.54 -22.36
N MET A 459 13.06 -9.85 -21.23
CA MET A 459 13.16 -11.13 -20.55
C MET A 459 11.80 -11.64 -20.10
N GLU A 460 11.57 -12.93 -20.31
CA GLU A 460 10.41 -13.68 -19.80
C GLU A 460 10.89 -14.69 -18.75
N ILE A 461 10.12 -14.91 -17.69
CA ILE A 461 10.46 -15.82 -16.60
C ILE A 461 9.35 -16.86 -16.44
N LYS A 462 9.72 -18.12 -16.29
CA LYS A 462 8.80 -19.22 -15.97
C LYS A 462 9.36 -20.05 -14.83
N VAL A 463 8.50 -20.39 -13.88
CA VAL A 463 8.80 -21.39 -12.84
C VAL A 463 8.05 -22.67 -13.22
N TRP A 464 8.77 -23.74 -13.54
CA TRP A 464 8.18 -25.02 -13.90
C TRP A 464 7.95 -25.87 -12.67
N ARG A 465 6.69 -26.02 -12.26
CA ARG A 465 6.30 -26.74 -11.03
C ARG A 465 5.86 -28.17 -11.29
N ARG A 466 5.86 -29.00 -10.23
CA ARG A 466 5.34 -30.37 -10.28
C ARG A 466 3.87 -30.34 -10.71
N GLY A 467 3.48 -31.22 -11.62
CA GLY A 467 2.13 -31.28 -12.19
C GLY A 467 1.85 -30.31 -13.34
N GLN A 468 2.73 -29.33 -13.60
CA GLN A 468 2.57 -28.41 -14.73
C GLN A 468 3.21 -28.95 -16.01
N LYS A 469 2.59 -28.63 -17.16
CA LYS A 469 3.17 -28.84 -18.49
C LYS A 469 4.44 -27.99 -18.64
N ASN A 470 5.40 -28.45 -19.45
CA ASN A 470 6.62 -27.71 -19.74
C ASN A 470 6.29 -26.30 -20.26
N PRO A 471 6.74 -25.21 -19.60
CA PRO A 471 6.34 -23.86 -19.94
C PRO A 471 7.06 -23.29 -21.17
N LEU A 472 8.03 -24.00 -21.75
CA LEU A 472 8.85 -23.52 -22.88
C LEU A 472 8.03 -22.95 -24.04
N LYS A 473 7.05 -23.72 -24.54
CA LYS A 473 6.24 -23.30 -25.70
C LYS A 473 5.43 -22.04 -25.39
N LYS A 474 4.87 -21.96 -24.16
CA LYS A 474 4.10 -20.80 -23.70
C LYS A 474 5.00 -19.58 -23.55
N GLY A 475 6.14 -19.71 -22.87
CA GLY A 475 7.10 -18.63 -22.66
C GLY A 475 7.69 -18.10 -23.97
N LEU A 476 8.02 -18.96 -24.93
CA LEU A 476 8.48 -18.53 -26.26
C LEU A 476 7.41 -17.78 -27.04
N ALA A 477 6.16 -18.24 -27.00
CA ALA A 477 5.06 -17.57 -27.67
C ALA A 477 4.78 -16.17 -27.09
N GLN A 478 4.78 -16.06 -25.76
CA GLN A 478 4.63 -14.76 -25.07
C GLN A 478 5.77 -13.81 -25.42
N LEU A 479 7.01 -14.25 -25.26
CA LEU A 479 8.19 -13.43 -25.54
C LEU A 479 8.27 -13.00 -27.02
N ASP A 480 7.82 -13.85 -27.96
CA ASP A 480 7.80 -13.50 -29.39
C ASP A 480 6.89 -12.31 -29.70
N VAL A 481 5.70 -12.26 -29.09
CA VAL A 481 4.75 -11.15 -29.22
C VAL A 481 5.40 -9.86 -28.69
N TYR A 482 5.91 -9.90 -27.46
CA TYR A 482 6.49 -8.72 -26.81
C TYR A 482 7.72 -8.18 -27.53
N LEU A 483 8.61 -9.05 -27.98
CA LEU A 483 9.75 -8.64 -28.77
C LEU A 483 9.31 -7.99 -30.09
N GLY A 484 8.18 -8.40 -30.65
CA GLY A 484 7.63 -7.78 -31.85
C GLY A 484 7.13 -6.36 -31.63
N GLU A 485 6.34 -6.17 -30.59
CA GLU A 485 5.81 -4.86 -30.25
C GLU A 485 6.92 -3.88 -29.80
N LEU A 486 7.98 -4.39 -29.15
CA LEU A 486 9.16 -3.60 -28.76
C LEU A 486 10.18 -3.37 -29.90
N GLY A 487 9.97 -3.96 -31.09
CA GLY A 487 10.93 -3.89 -32.20
C GLY A 487 12.28 -4.58 -31.90
N LEU A 488 12.31 -5.54 -30.97
CA LEU A 488 13.51 -6.25 -30.55
C LEU A 488 13.69 -7.56 -31.31
N SER A 489 14.88 -7.80 -31.85
CA SER A 489 15.22 -9.06 -32.54
C SER A 489 15.73 -10.17 -31.61
N ARG A 490 15.94 -9.86 -30.32
CA ARG A 490 16.54 -10.76 -29.33
C ARG A 490 15.89 -10.63 -27.96
N GLY A 491 15.64 -11.77 -27.31
CA GLY A 491 15.13 -11.86 -25.93
C GLY A 491 15.80 -12.97 -25.12
N THR A 492 15.49 -13.03 -23.83
CA THR A 492 15.94 -14.09 -22.92
C THR A 492 14.74 -14.75 -22.25
N LEU A 493 14.69 -16.08 -22.22
CA LEU A 493 13.66 -16.83 -21.49
C LEU A 493 14.33 -17.62 -20.37
N TRP A 494 13.99 -17.32 -19.11
CA TRP A 494 14.40 -18.11 -17.95
C TRP A 494 13.34 -19.13 -17.60
N ILE A 495 13.75 -20.39 -17.44
CA ILE A 495 12.90 -21.47 -16.93
C ILE A 495 13.56 -22.05 -15.69
N PHE A 496 13.02 -21.73 -14.53
CA PHE A 496 13.45 -22.30 -13.25
C PHE A 496 12.72 -23.63 -13.00
N ASP A 497 13.45 -24.75 -12.93
CA ASP A 497 12.87 -26.08 -12.74
C ASP A 497 12.64 -26.39 -11.25
N ALA A 498 11.43 -26.08 -10.77
CA ALA A 498 10.97 -26.30 -9.41
C ALA A 498 10.11 -27.57 -9.26
N ARG A 499 10.25 -28.57 -10.15
CA ARG A 499 9.48 -29.83 -10.07
C ARG A 499 9.94 -30.78 -8.96
N GLY A 500 11.17 -30.61 -8.47
CA GLY A 500 11.72 -31.31 -7.30
C GLY A 500 12.33 -30.30 -6.33
N LYS A 501 13.12 -30.76 -5.34
CA LYS A 501 14.01 -29.83 -4.64
C LYS A 501 14.85 -29.10 -5.69
N LEU A 502 15.04 -27.79 -5.54
CA LEU A 502 16.02 -26.99 -6.28
C LEU A 502 17.44 -27.51 -5.93
N ALA A 503 17.73 -28.75 -6.31
CA ALA A 503 19.04 -29.36 -6.20
C ALA A 503 19.89 -28.81 -7.34
N ARG A 504 21.21 -28.79 -7.14
CA ARG A 504 22.30 -28.24 -7.97
C ARG A 504 22.31 -28.73 -9.42
N LYS A 505 21.23 -28.55 -10.17
CA LYS A 505 21.14 -28.86 -11.59
C LYS A 505 22.04 -27.88 -12.34
N PRO A 506 22.83 -28.35 -13.31
CA PRO A 506 23.64 -27.46 -14.11
C PRO A 506 22.73 -26.55 -14.94
N VAL A 507 23.06 -25.25 -14.97
CA VAL A 507 22.36 -24.28 -15.81
C VAL A 507 22.59 -24.64 -17.28
N ARG A 508 21.55 -25.04 -18.00
CA ARG A 508 21.60 -25.36 -19.44
C ARG A 508 21.15 -24.17 -20.26
N LYS A 509 21.82 -23.93 -21.39
CA LYS A 509 21.53 -22.81 -22.31
C LYS A 509 21.30 -23.34 -23.71
N GLU A 510 20.32 -22.80 -24.40
CA GLU A 510 20.07 -23.08 -25.82
C GLU A 510 19.60 -21.80 -26.52
N ASP A 511 19.86 -21.71 -27.83
CA ASP A 511 19.32 -20.66 -28.68
C ASP A 511 18.16 -21.23 -29.47
N VAL A 512 17.01 -20.55 -29.42
CA VAL A 512 15.80 -20.92 -30.14
C VAL A 512 15.36 -19.73 -30.98
N VAL A 513 14.82 -20.02 -32.17
CA VAL A 513 14.17 -19.02 -33.02
C VAL A 513 12.67 -19.16 -32.82
N THR A 514 12.00 -18.05 -32.48
CA THR A 514 10.54 -18.02 -32.32
C THR A 514 9.83 -18.13 -33.68
N ARG A 515 8.50 -18.29 -33.66
CA ARG A 515 7.70 -18.31 -34.89
C ARG A 515 7.83 -17.01 -35.69
N GLY A 516 7.92 -15.87 -35.01
CA GLY A 516 8.18 -14.57 -35.62
C GLY A 516 9.64 -14.31 -36.01
N GLY A 517 10.52 -15.32 -36.02
CA GLY A 517 11.92 -15.19 -36.48
C GLY A 517 12.86 -14.53 -35.47
N ARG A 518 12.45 -14.37 -34.20
CA ARG A 518 13.24 -13.68 -33.18
C ARG A 518 14.14 -14.64 -32.43
N ARG A 519 15.36 -14.22 -32.11
CA ARG A 519 16.35 -15.08 -31.44
C ARG A 519 16.19 -15.01 -29.93
N VAL A 520 15.86 -16.12 -29.29
CA VAL A 520 15.70 -16.22 -27.85
C VAL A 520 16.78 -17.11 -27.26
N ARG A 521 17.50 -16.59 -26.27
CA ARG A 521 18.37 -17.40 -25.42
C ARG A 521 17.50 -17.99 -24.31
N VAL A 522 17.30 -19.31 -24.34
CA VAL A 522 16.60 -20.04 -23.27
C VAL A 522 17.63 -20.49 -22.25
N ILE A 523 17.35 -20.24 -20.97
CA ILE A 523 18.19 -20.63 -19.84
C ILE A 523 17.36 -21.47 -18.86
N TRP A 524 17.77 -22.71 -18.68
CA TRP A 524 17.18 -23.66 -17.74
C TRP A 524 18.00 -23.63 -16.45
N ALA A 525 17.34 -23.38 -15.33
CA ALA A 525 17.99 -23.06 -14.05
C ALA A 525 17.41 -23.82 -12.86
#